data_AF-A0A7D9LBB3-F1
#
_entry.id   AF-A0A7D9LBB3-F1
#
_cell.length_a   1.000
_cell.length_b   1.000
_cell.length_c   1.000
_cell.angle_alpha   90.00
_cell.angle_beta   90.00
_cell.angle_gamma   90.00
#
_symmetry.space_group_name_H-M   'P 1'
#
loop_
_entity.id
_entity.type
_entity.pdbx_description
1 polymer ?
#
loop_
_entity_poly.entity_id
_entity_poly.type
_entity_poly.pdbx_seq_one_letter_code
_entity_poly.pdbx_strand_id
1 'polypeptide(L)' 'MFNVKIAYKITERRAGDVATCYADPTLAEKELGWKTERSLDEMCEDSWRWQVQNPNGFQETQQNHVTT' A
#
# COMPACT_ATOMS: atom_id res chain seq x y z
N MET A 1 15.09 -5.81 -7.33
CA MET A 1 14.97 -6.43 -5.99
C MET A 1 15.71 -5.57 -4.98
N PHE A 2 15.02 -5.08 -3.94
CA PHE A 2 15.59 -4.18 -2.95
C PHE A 2 16.75 -4.86 -2.21
N ASN A 3 17.94 -4.26 -2.25
CA ASN A 3 19.13 -4.86 -1.64
C ASN A 3 19.28 -4.48 -0.16
N VAL A 4 18.17 -4.16 0.51
CA VAL A 4 18.12 -3.69 1.91
C VAL A 4 17.24 -4.63 2.71
N LYS A 5 17.77 -5.17 3.81
CA LYS A 5 16.97 -5.94 4.75
C LYS A 5 16.19 -4.99 5.65
N ILE A 6 14.87 -5.13 5.69
CA ILE A 6 14.00 -4.34 6.57
C ILE A 6 14.05 -4.96 7.97
N ALA A 7 14.41 -4.15 8.97
CA ALA A 7 14.41 -4.57 10.36
C ALA A 7 12.95 -4.74 10.84
N TYR A 8 12.65 -5.89 11.44
CA TYR A 8 11.35 -6.18 12.04
C TYR A 8 11.51 -6.88 13.40
N LYS A 9 10.46 -6.82 14.22
CA LYS A 9 10.37 -7.54 15.50
C LYS A 9 9.03 -8.22 15.59
N ILE A 10 9.01 -9.46 16.08
CA ILE A 10 7.76 -10.17 16.37
C ILE A 10 7.14 -9.59 17.65
N THR A 11 5.86 -9.27 17.59
CA THR A 11 5.08 -8.72 18.70
C THR A 11 3.80 -9.53 18.89
N GLU A 12 3.06 -9.24 19.96
CA GLU A 12 1.73 -9.82 20.20
C GLU A 12 0.78 -9.57 19.03
N ARG A 13 -0.19 -10.48 18.85
CA ARG A 13 -1.25 -10.33 17.85
C ARG A 13 -2.14 -9.14 18.19
N ARG A 14 -2.43 -8.30 17.19
CA ARG A 14 -3.40 -7.22 17.34
C ARG A 14 -4.81 -7.81 17.45
N ALA A 15 -5.58 -7.36 18.43
CA ALA A 15 -6.96 -7.82 18.61
C ALA A 15 -7.80 -7.49 17.35
N GLY A 16 -8.51 -8.50 16.84
CA GLY A 16 -9.35 -8.39 15.63
C GLY A 16 -8.72 -8.97 14.36
N ASP A 17 -7.40 -9.12 14.28
CA ASP A 17 -6.74 -9.67 13.09
C ASP A 17 -7.07 -11.16 12.93
N VAL A 18 -7.46 -11.63 11.74
CA VAL A 18 -7.61 -13.06 11.41
C VAL A 18 -6.28 -13.67 10.94
N ALA A 19 -6.16 -15.00 10.93
CA ALA A 19 -4.89 -15.65 10.56
C ALA A 19 -4.56 -15.50 9.06
N THR A 20 -5.53 -15.72 8.17
CA THR A 20 -5.37 -15.63 6.72
C THR A 20 -6.70 -15.25 6.07
N CYS A 21 -6.66 -14.40 5.04
CA CYS A 21 -7.82 -14.04 4.24
C CYS A 21 -7.36 -13.71 2.82
N TYR A 22 -7.93 -14.38 1.82
CA TYR A 22 -7.63 -14.17 0.40
C TYR A 22 -8.92 -14.24 -0.42
N ALA A 23 -8.93 -13.64 -1.60
CA ALA A 23 -10.09 -13.60 -2.48
C ALA A 23 -9.97 -14.60 -3.63
N ASP A 24 -11.10 -15.17 -4.04
CA ASP A 24 -11.28 -15.78 -5.37
C ASP A 24 -11.93 -14.73 -6.30
N PRO A 25 -11.18 -14.15 -7.25
CA PRO A 25 -11.68 -13.09 -8.12
C PRO A 25 -12.43 -13.59 -9.36
N THR A 26 -12.67 -14.90 -9.50
CA THR A 26 -13.24 -15.51 -10.72
C THR A 26 -14.56 -14.85 -11.16
N LEU A 27 -15.40 -14.43 -10.20
CA LEU A 27 -16.66 -13.77 -10.53
C LEU A 27 -16.46 -12.37 -11.16
N ALA A 28 -15.49 -11.60 -10.68
CA ALA A 28 -15.19 -10.28 -11.23
C ALA A 28 -14.63 -10.39 -12.66
N GLU A 29 -13.80 -11.39 -12.92
CA GLU A 29 -13.30 -11.67 -14.27
C GLU A 29 -14.45 -12.05 -15.21
N LYS A 30 -15.35 -12.95 -14.77
CA LYS A 30 -16.47 -13.43 -15.58
C LYS A 30 -17.48 -12.33 -15.93
N GLU A 31 -17.88 -11.53 -14.94
CA GLU A 31 -19.00 -10.58 -15.10
C GLU A 31 -18.55 -9.20 -15.55
N LEU A 32 -17.34 -8.77 -15.17
CA LEU A 32 -16.82 -7.43 -15.46
C LEU A 32 -15.67 -7.45 -16.48
N GLY A 33 -15.16 -8.62 -16.85
CA GLY A 33 -13.93 -8.73 -17.63
C GLY A 33 -12.70 -8.19 -16.90
N TRP A 34 -12.79 -8.00 -15.58
CA TRP A 34 -11.77 -7.34 -14.79
C TRP A 34 -10.85 -8.34 -14.10
N LYS A 35 -9.55 -8.08 -14.13
CA LYS A 35 -8.52 -8.86 -13.41
C LYS A 35 -7.40 -7.96 -12.93
N THR A 36 -6.66 -8.40 -11.91
CA THR A 36 -5.43 -7.73 -11.49
C THR A 36 -4.33 -7.97 -12.53
N GLU A 37 -3.66 -6.91 -12.94
CA GLU A 37 -2.57 -6.98 -13.93
C GLU A 37 -1.17 -6.88 -13.31
N ARG A 38 -1.09 -6.47 -12.04
CA ARG A 38 0.17 -6.24 -11.33
C ARG A 38 0.45 -7.33 -10.30
N SER A 39 1.71 -7.68 -10.19
CA SER A 39 2.26 -8.60 -9.19
C SER A 39 2.53 -7.90 -7.86
N LEU A 40 2.73 -8.70 -6.80
CA LEU A 40 3.09 -8.18 -5.49
C LEU A 40 4.44 -7.44 -5.50
N ASP A 41 5.40 -7.91 -6.30
CA ASP A 41 6.72 -7.29 -6.42
C ASP A 41 6.63 -5.88 -7.03
N GLU A 42 5.82 -5.70 -8.06
CA GLU A 42 5.55 -4.39 -8.67
C GLU A 42 4.88 -3.43 -7.68
N MET A 43 3.94 -3.94 -6.88
CA MET A 43 3.30 -3.14 -5.81
C MET A 43 4.33 -2.65 -4.78
N CYS A 44 5.26 -3.52 -4.38
CA CYS A 44 6.35 -3.15 -3.47
C CYS A 44 7.30 -2.12 -4.12
N GLU A 45 7.66 -2.29 -5.39
CA GLU A 45 8.47 -1.33 -6.16
C GLU A 45 7.85 0.05 -6.23
N ASP A 46 6.58 0.13 -6.62
CA ASP A 46 5.86 1.39 -6.73
C ASP A 46 5.73 2.10 -5.38
N SER A 47 5.44 1.35 -4.32
CA SER A 47 5.32 1.90 -2.96
C SER A 47 6.66 2.46 -2.45
N TRP A 48 7.75 1.72 -2.65
CA TRP A 48 9.09 2.18 -2.24
C TRP A 48 9.54 3.40 -3.05
N ARG A 49 9.33 3.39 -4.36
CA ARG A 49 9.65 4.50 -5.24
C ARG A 49 8.92 5.78 -4.80
N TRP A 50 7.63 5.68 -4.49
CA TRP A 50 6.87 6.81 -3.95
C TRP A 50 7.50 7.30 -2.63
N GLN A 51 7.83 6.39 -1.70
CA GLN A 51 8.27 6.76 -0.34
C GLN A 51 9.65 7.41 -0.34
N VAL A 52 10.54 6.95 -1.21
CA VAL A 52 11.86 7.56 -1.41
C VAL A 52 11.74 8.98 -1.98
N GLN A 53 10.82 9.20 -2.90
CA GLN A 53 10.61 10.52 -3.52
C GLN A 53 9.81 11.48 -2.62
N ASN A 54 8.95 10.94 -1.74
CA ASN A 54 8.04 11.71 -0.89
C ASN A 54 8.17 11.26 0.57
N PRO A 55 9.33 11.47 1.24
CA PRO A 55 9.59 10.93 2.57
C PRO A 55 8.59 11.40 3.64
N ASN A 56 8.06 12.62 3.48
CA ASN A 56 7.07 13.21 4.38
C ASN A 56 5.66 13.23 3.78
N GLY A 57 5.45 12.53 2.67
CA GLY A 57 4.22 12.57 1.90
C GLY A 57 3.95 13.88 1.20
N PHE A 58 2.67 14.13 0.93
CA PHE A 58 2.25 15.34 0.23
C PHE A 58 2.50 16.57 1.13
N GLN A 59 3.02 17.63 0.53
CA GLN A 59 3.15 18.91 1.22
C GLN A 59 1.76 19.51 1.41
N GLU A 60 1.43 19.93 2.64
CA GLU A 60 0.28 20.80 2.85
C GLU A 60 0.56 22.15 2.17
N THR A 61 -0.21 22.48 1.14
CA THR A 61 -0.28 23.87 0.67
C THR A 61 -0.90 24.69 1.78
N GLN A 62 -0.13 25.57 2.41
CA GLN A 62 -0.68 26.56 3.33
C GLN A 62 -1.65 27.46 2.56
N GLN A 63 -2.95 27.20 2.69
CA GLN A 63 -3.96 28.20 2.38
C GLN A 63 -3.89 29.22 3.51
N ASN A 64 -3.23 30.35 3.25
CA ASN A 64 -3.27 31.50 4.13
C ASN A 64 -4.73 31.93 4.29
N HIS A 65 -5.36 31.49 5.37
CA HIS A 65 -6.67 31.98 5.78
C HIS A 65 -6.47 33.45 6.15
N VAL A 66 -6.83 34.35 5.23
CA VAL A 66 -6.87 35.79 5.49
C VAL A 66 -8.00 36.00 6.48
N THR A 67 -7.67 36.08 7.77
CA THR A 67 -8.62 36.52 8.80
C THR A 67 -8.63 38.05 8.78
N THR A 68 -9.77 38.60 8.37
CA THR A 68 -10.16 40.02 8.53
C THR A 68 -10.18 40.44 9.99
#